data_AF-A0A9X4NEM4-F1
#
_entry.id   AF-A0A9X4NEM4-F1
#
_cell.length_a   1.000
_cell.length_b   1.000
_cell.length_c   1.000
_cell.angle_alpha   90.00
_cell.angle_beta   90.00
_cell.angle_gamma   90.00
#
_symmetry.space_group_name_H-M   'P 1'
#
loop_
_entity.id
_entity.type
_entity.pdbx_description
1 polymer ?
#
loop_
_entity_poly.entity_id
_entity_poly.type
_entity_poly.pdbx_seq_one_letter_code
_entity_poly.pdbx_strand_id
1 'polypeptide(L)'
;MPLPRGTKILKASKTAQLIPKYANGTGGIPADAKIFRDMKTVQQQLIVNAPDIGSNARLDAILKALEGLKLVADNNDVITAVNRLAKRPAVSVFDSDRAAATLTNKITSQQNQKNLIESMLGGERP
;
A
#
# COMPACT_ATOMS: atom_id res chain seq x y z
N MET A 1 35.17 47.10 -14.99
CA MET A 1 35.77 48.44 -15.00
C MET A 1 35.47 49.09 -16.34
N PRO A 2 34.76 50.23 -16.41
CA PRO A 2 34.51 50.93 -17.68
C PRO A 2 35.79 51.59 -18.19
N LEU A 3 35.98 51.65 -19.52
CA LEU A 3 37.16 52.27 -20.12
C LEU A 3 37.20 53.78 -19.84
N PRO A 4 38.40 54.36 -19.65
CA PRO A 4 38.58 55.81 -19.54
C PRO A 4 37.95 56.57 -20.72
N ARG A 5 37.37 57.75 -20.45
CA ARG A 5 36.79 58.58 -21.51
C ARG A 5 37.88 58.97 -22.53
N GLY A 6 37.59 58.81 -23.81
CA GLY A 6 38.51 59.16 -24.91
C GLY A 6 39.31 57.98 -25.48
N THR A 7 39.21 56.77 -24.93
CA THR A 7 39.88 55.59 -25.50
C THR A 7 39.30 55.24 -26.87
N LYS A 8 40.14 55.25 -27.91
CA LYS A 8 39.76 54.84 -29.26
C LYS A 8 39.94 53.32 -29.40
N ILE A 9 38.86 52.57 -29.19
CA ILE A 9 38.83 51.12 -29.44
C ILE A 9 38.03 50.83 -30.71
N LEU A 10 38.50 49.86 -31.51
CA LEU A 10 37.71 49.34 -32.60
C LEU A 10 36.49 48.60 -32.01
N LYS A 11 35.31 48.88 -32.55
CA LYS A 11 34.10 48.12 -32.22
C LYS A 11 34.34 46.64 -32.54
N ALA A 12 33.76 45.75 -31.73
CA ALA A 12 33.89 44.30 -31.93
C ALA A 12 33.58 43.86 -33.37
N SER A 13 32.59 44.48 -34.03
CA SER A 13 32.25 44.21 -35.43
C SER A 13 33.35 44.57 -36.44
N LYS A 14 34.13 45.64 -36.19
CA LYS A 14 35.28 45.99 -37.04
C LYS A 14 36.47 45.10 -36.72
N THR A 15 36.70 44.79 -35.44
CA THR A 15 37.72 43.83 -35.02
C THR A 15 37.44 42.44 -35.59
N ALA A 16 36.17 42.05 -35.76
CA ALA A 16 35.76 40.77 -36.37
C ALA A 16 36.34 40.57 -37.77
N GLN A 17 36.38 41.64 -38.57
CA GLN A 17 36.87 41.60 -39.95
C GLN A 17 38.39 41.39 -40.01
N LEU A 18 39.12 41.88 -39.00
CA LEU A 18 40.58 41.79 -38.92
C LEU A 18 41.05 40.56 -38.13
N ILE A 19 40.33 40.20 -37.07
CA ILE A 19 40.65 39.17 -36.09
C ILE A 19 39.35 38.43 -35.72
N PRO A 20 39.00 37.37 -36.47
CA PRO A 20 37.71 36.67 -36.31
C PRO A 20 37.45 36.14 -34.90
N LYS A 21 38.50 35.77 -34.14
CA LYS A 21 38.36 35.29 -32.74
C LYS A 21 37.72 36.29 -31.77
N TYR A 22 37.62 37.58 -32.13
CA TYR A 22 36.98 38.62 -31.30
C TYR A 22 35.66 39.14 -31.89
N ALA A 23 35.09 38.44 -32.89
CA ALA A 23 33.86 38.87 -33.56
C ALA A 23 32.69 39.09 -32.58
N ASN A 24 32.61 38.25 -31.55
CA ASN A 24 31.56 38.30 -30.54
C ASN A 24 31.93 39.17 -29.31
N GLY A 25 33.02 39.94 -29.40
CA GLY A 25 33.59 40.69 -28.30
C GLY A 25 34.35 39.80 -27.30
N THR A 26 35.14 40.43 -26.43
CA THR A 26 35.89 39.75 -25.35
C THR A 26 35.11 39.66 -24.05
N GLY A 27 33.81 39.96 -24.07
CA GLY A 27 32.99 40.28 -22.90
C GLY A 27 32.31 39.11 -22.20
N GLY A 28 32.53 37.86 -22.62
CA GLY A 28 31.90 36.71 -22.00
C GLY A 28 32.29 35.38 -22.64
N ILE A 29 31.93 34.28 -21.96
CA ILE A 29 32.08 32.93 -22.50
C ILE A 29 31.04 32.77 -23.64
N PRO A 30 31.45 32.40 -24.86
CA PRO A 30 30.52 32.15 -25.96
C PRO A 30 29.46 31.10 -25.60
N ALA A 31 28.25 31.24 -26.13
CA ALA A 31 27.16 30.28 -25.89
C ALA A 31 27.48 28.85 -26.38
N ASP A 32 28.39 28.72 -27.34
CA ASP A 32 28.88 27.45 -27.88
C ASP A 32 30.15 26.92 -27.19
N ALA A 33 30.59 27.56 -26.09
CA ALA A 33 31.81 27.18 -25.43
C ALA A 33 31.77 25.72 -24.94
N LYS A 34 32.94 25.07 -24.97
CA LYS A 34 33.13 23.66 -24.57
C LYS A 34 32.52 23.36 -23.19
N ILE A 35 32.66 24.29 -22.25
CA ILE A 35 32.15 24.17 -20.87
C ILE A 35 30.63 23.93 -20.84
N PHE A 36 29.85 24.63 -21.67
CA PHE A 36 28.40 24.45 -21.70
C PHE A 36 27.99 23.12 -22.35
N ARG A 37 28.73 22.65 -23.35
CA ARG A 37 28.52 21.32 -23.96
C ARG A 37 28.84 20.21 -22.96
N ASP A 38 29.99 20.30 -22.29
CA ASP A 38 30.42 19.31 -21.32
C ASP A 38 29.46 19.24 -20.13
N MET A 39 29.01 20.40 -19.62
CA MET A 39 28.04 20.49 -18.54
C MET A 39 26.69 19.86 -18.91
N LYS A 40 26.21 20.07 -20.14
CA LYS A 40 25.00 19.41 -20.65
C LYS A 40 25.14 17.88 -20.69
N THR A 41 26.27 17.38 -21.17
CA THR A 41 26.56 15.93 -21.21
C THR A 41 26.64 15.33 -19.80
N VAL A 42 27.32 16.00 -18.87
CA VAL A 42 27.43 15.57 -17.47
C VAL A 42 26.06 15.52 -16.81
N GLN A 43 25.21 16.54 -17.02
CA GLN A 43 23.84 16.53 -16.49
C GLN A 43 23.01 15.36 -17.04
N GLN A 44 23.10 15.07 -18.34
CA GLN A 44 22.40 13.94 -18.95
C GLN A 44 22.86 12.60 -18.37
N GLN A 45 24.16 12.43 -18.17
CA GLN A 45 24.72 11.22 -17.55
C GLN A 45 24.30 11.06 -16.08
N LEU A 46 24.23 12.16 -15.33
CA LEU A 46 23.72 12.15 -13.95
C LEU A 46 22.24 11.78 -13.87
N ILE A 47 21.42 12.21 -14.85
CA ILE A 47 20.00 11.83 -14.92
C ILE A 47 19.84 10.34 -15.26
N VAL A 48 20.65 9.80 -16.17
CA VAL A 48 20.59 8.38 -16.58
C VAL A 48 21.16 7.45 -15.50
N ASN A 49 22.13 7.91 -14.72
CA ASN A 49 22.77 7.13 -13.65
C ASN A 49 22.18 7.39 -12.26
N ALA A 50 21.23 8.32 -12.11
CA ALA A 50 20.45 8.43 -10.89
C ALA A 50 19.48 7.24 -10.88
N PRO A 51 19.65 6.28 -9.96
CA PRO A 51 18.69 5.19 -9.89
C PRO A 51 17.39 5.82 -9.36
N ASP A 52 16.27 5.58 -10.04
CA ASP A 52 14.93 5.94 -9.58
C ASP A 52 14.55 5.12 -8.33
N ILE A 53 15.32 5.29 -7.26
CA ILE A 53 15.16 4.66 -5.95
C ILE A 53 14.48 5.71 -5.07
N GLY A 54 13.23 6.03 -5.38
CA GLY A 54 12.49 7.04 -4.61
C GLY A 54 11.04 6.70 -4.39
N SER A 55 10.36 6.20 -5.41
CA SER A 55 8.90 6.14 -5.41
C SER A 55 8.36 4.71 -5.51
N ASN A 56 8.94 3.88 -6.38
CA ASN A 56 8.36 2.57 -6.71
C ASN A 56 8.52 1.54 -5.58
N ALA A 57 9.67 1.52 -4.90
CA ALA A 57 9.90 0.65 -3.75
C ALA A 57 9.05 1.05 -2.53
N ARG A 58 8.82 2.35 -2.34
CA ARG A 58 7.92 2.85 -1.28
C ARG A 58 6.46 2.53 -1.60
N LEU A 59 6.06 2.63 -2.87
CA LEU A 59 4.74 2.25 -3.33
C LEU A 59 4.47 0.75 -3.12
N ASP A 60 5.42 -0.13 -3.44
CA ASP A 60 5.30 -1.57 -3.22
C ASP A 60 5.16 -1.92 -1.73
N ALA A 61 5.92 -1.25 -0.86
CA ALA A 61 5.80 -1.40 0.59
C ALA A 61 4.42 -0.93 1.11
N ILE A 62 3.90 0.18 0.59
CA ILE A 62 2.56 0.69 0.94
C ILE A 62 1.47 -0.27 0.46
N LEU A 63 1.57 -0.80 -0.76
CA LEU A 63 0.61 -1.77 -1.29
C LEU A 63 0.58 -3.05 -0.46
N LYS A 64 1.75 -3.61 -0.10
CA LYS A 64 1.84 -4.77 0.80
C LYS A 64 1.24 -4.51 2.18
N ALA A 65 1.46 -3.32 2.75
CA ALA A 65 0.86 -2.95 4.02
C ALA A 65 -0.68 -2.84 3.94
N LEU A 66 -1.21 -2.27 2.84
CA LEU A 66 -2.65 -2.18 2.60
C LEU A 66 -3.29 -3.56 2.35
N GLU A 67 -2.61 -4.47 1.66
CA GLU A 67 -3.04 -5.86 1.50
C GLU A 67 -3.10 -6.60 2.84
N GLY A 68 -2.08 -6.43 3.70
CA GLY A 68 -2.09 -6.97 5.06
C GLY A 68 -3.23 -6.43 5.93
N LEU A 69 -3.54 -5.13 5.81
CA LEU A 69 -4.68 -4.52 6.52
C LEU A 69 -6.04 -5.04 6.01
N LYS A 70 -6.16 -5.36 4.71
CA LYS A 70 -7.36 -5.98 4.15
C LYS A 70 -7.59 -7.40 4.71
N LEU A 71 -6.53 -8.16 4.97
CA LEU A 71 -6.60 -9.45 5.66
C LEU A 71 -7.10 -9.31 7.12
N VAL A 72 -6.70 -8.24 7.82
CA VAL A 72 -7.21 -7.93 9.17
C VAL A 72 -8.66 -7.44 9.13
N ALA A 73 -9.11 -6.86 8.01
CA ALA A 73 -10.48 -6.38 7.84
C ALA A 73 -11.50 -7.51 7.64
N ASP A 74 -11.08 -8.73 7.32
CA ASP A 74 -11.97 -9.88 7.19
C ASP A 74 -12.31 -10.52 8.55
N ASN A 75 -12.50 -9.67 9.58
CA ASN A 75 -13.06 -10.02 10.88
C ASN A 75 -14.53 -10.50 10.77
N ASN A 76 -15.05 -10.73 9.57
CA ASN A 76 -16.38 -11.27 9.33
C ASN A 76 -16.59 -12.57 10.09
N ASP A 77 -15.57 -13.43 10.20
CA ASP A 77 -15.67 -14.66 10.97
C ASP A 77 -15.83 -14.38 12.47
N VAL A 78 -15.05 -13.45 13.02
CA VAL A 78 -15.14 -13.02 14.42
C VAL A 78 -16.49 -12.34 14.69
N ILE A 79 -16.91 -11.42 13.83
CA ILE A 79 -18.19 -10.69 13.92
C ILE A 79 -19.35 -11.68 13.83
N THR A 80 -19.27 -12.66 12.93
CA THR A 80 -20.30 -13.69 12.77
C THR A 80 -20.33 -14.61 14.00
N ALA A 81 -19.16 -14.99 14.54
CA ALA A 81 -19.07 -15.78 15.77
C ALA A 81 -19.68 -15.04 16.97
N VAL A 82 -19.34 -13.77 17.16
CA VAL A 82 -19.91 -12.92 18.22
C VAL A 82 -21.43 -12.77 18.07
N ASN A 83 -21.91 -12.51 16.85
CA ASN A 83 -23.35 -12.42 16.58
C ASN A 83 -24.10 -13.74 16.85
N ARG A 84 -23.49 -14.89 16.50
CA ARG A 84 -24.06 -16.20 16.83
C ARG A 84 -24.15 -16.38 18.34
N LEU A 85 -23.09 -16.05 19.08
CA LEU A 85 -23.08 -16.15 20.54
C LEU A 85 -24.15 -15.25 21.18
N ALA A 86 -24.27 -14.01 20.73
CA ALA A 86 -25.26 -13.06 21.24
C ALA A 86 -26.72 -13.48 20.96
N LYS A 87 -26.98 -14.21 19.87
CA LYS A 87 -28.31 -14.69 19.48
C LYS A 87 -28.64 -16.09 20.00
N ARG A 88 -27.74 -16.75 20.74
CA ARG A 88 -28.05 -18.07 21.32
C ARG A 88 -29.22 -17.90 22.29
N PRO A 89 -30.25 -18.75 22.21
CA PRO A 89 -31.32 -18.72 23.20
C PRO A 89 -30.71 -18.94 24.58
N ALA A 90 -31.11 -18.12 25.54
CA ALA A 90 -30.74 -18.25 26.95
C ALA A 90 -31.41 -19.48 27.56
N VAL A 91 -31.12 -20.67 27.05
CA VAL A 91 -31.34 -21.91 27.78
C VAL A 91 -30.16 -22.04 28.72
N SER A 92 -30.23 -21.30 29.83
CA SER A 92 -29.64 -21.64 31.13
C SER A 92 -28.26 -22.31 31.14
N VAL A 93 -27.36 -21.99 30.21
CA VAL A 93 -25.99 -22.54 30.20
C VAL A 93 -25.25 -22.13 31.49
N PHE A 94 -25.76 -21.11 32.19
CA PHE A 94 -25.31 -20.63 33.49
C PHE A 94 -26.30 -20.90 34.64
N ASP A 95 -27.48 -21.46 34.37
CA ASP A 95 -28.49 -21.78 35.38
C ASP A 95 -28.69 -23.30 35.37
N SER A 96 -27.84 -23.96 36.15
CA SER A 96 -27.72 -25.42 36.24
C SER A 96 -29.07 -26.08 36.51
N ASP A 97 -29.93 -25.45 37.32
CA ASP A 97 -31.22 -26.02 37.72
C ASP A 97 -32.21 -26.00 36.56
N ARG A 98 -32.27 -24.91 35.82
CA ARG A 98 -33.13 -24.80 34.63
C ARG A 98 -32.63 -25.65 33.46
N ALA A 99 -31.31 -25.81 33.34
CA ALA A 99 -30.70 -26.71 32.37
C ALA A 99 -31.04 -28.17 32.70
N ALA A 100 -30.86 -28.57 33.97
CA ALA A 100 -31.21 -29.89 34.45
C ALA A 100 -32.70 -30.20 34.25
N ALA A 101 -33.61 -29.29 34.62
CA ALA A 101 -35.05 -29.48 34.42
C ALA A 101 -35.42 -29.71 32.94
N THR A 102 -34.84 -28.93 32.03
CA THR A 102 -35.11 -29.04 30.60
C THR A 102 -34.56 -30.34 30.01
N LEU A 103 -33.33 -30.71 30.38
CA LEU A 103 -32.67 -31.92 29.90
C LEU A 103 -33.35 -33.18 30.44
N THR A 104 -33.71 -33.20 31.73
CA THR A 104 -34.42 -34.32 32.36
C THR A 104 -35.72 -34.62 31.62
N ASN A 105 -36.56 -33.62 31.36
CA ASN A 105 -37.82 -33.80 30.63
C ASN A 105 -37.58 -34.40 29.23
N LYS A 106 -36.57 -33.92 28.52
CA LYS A 106 -36.23 -34.40 27.17
C LYS A 106 -35.70 -35.83 27.20
N ILE A 107 -34.83 -36.16 28.16
CA ILE A 107 -34.28 -37.50 28.35
C ILE A 107 -35.40 -38.49 28.70
N THR A 108 -36.28 -38.15 29.65
CA THR A 108 -37.41 -39.00 30.03
C THR A 108 -38.36 -39.25 28.85
N SER A 109 -38.68 -38.21 28.07
CA SER A 109 -39.50 -38.39 26.86
C SER A 109 -38.86 -39.32 25.85
N GLN A 110 -37.54 -39.23 25.64
CA GLN A 110 -36.82 -40.11 24.71
C GLN A 110 -36.73 -41.54 25.23
N GLN A 111 -36.54 -41.74 26.54
CA GLN A 111 -36.56 -43.06 27.17
C GLN A 111 -37.95 -43.71 27.02
N ASN A 112 -39.02 -42.97 27.26
CA ASN A 112 -40.38 -43.47 27.07
C ASN A 112 -40.65 -43.88 25.62
N GLN A 113 -40.21 -43.07 24.64
CA GLN A 113 -40.31 -43.42 23.23
C GLN A 113 -39.50 -44.67 22.87
N LYS A 114 -38.28 -44.78 23.39
CA LYS A 114 -37.41 -45.94 23.17
C LYS A 114 -38.05 -47.21 23.74
N ASN A 115 -38.53 -47.16 24.97
CA ASN A 115 -39.20 -48.28 25.63
C ASN A 115 -40.48 -48.70 24.88
N LEU A 116 -41.24 -47.74 24.36
CA LEU A 116 -42.40 -48.02 23.53
C LEU A 116 -42.00 -48.74 22.24
N ILE A 117 -40.97 -48.27 21.54
CA ILE A 117 -40.45 -48.92 20.33
C ILE A 117 -39.95 -50.34 20.65
N GLU A 118 -39.23 -50.52 21.76
CA GLU A 118 -38.77 -51.83 22.21
C GLU A 118 -39.94 -52.77 22.55
N SER A 119 -41.01 -52.28 23.17
CA SER A 119 -42.22 -53.09 23.42
C SER A 119 -42.98 -53.47 22.15
N MET A 120 -42.95 -52.60 21.12
CA MET A 120 -43.56 -52.90 19.83
C MET A 120 -42.72 -53.88 19.02
N LEU A 121 -41.39 -53.85 19.17
CA LEU A 121 -40.47 -54.75 18.47
C LEU A 121 -40.30 -56.10 19.19
N GLY A 122 -40.41 -56.10 20.51
CA GLY A 122 -40.30 -57.27 21.39
C GLY A 122 -41.63 -57.91 21.78
N GLY A 123 -42.74 -57.50 21.16
CA GLY A 123 -44.07 -58.08 21.39
C GLY A 123 -44.05 -59.60 21.22
N GLU A 124 -44.57 -60.29 22.24
CA GLU A 124 -44.61 -61.74 22.43
C GLU A 124 -44.83 -62.53 21.13
N ARG A 125 -43.91 -63.48 20.87
CA ARG A 125 -44.22 -64.67 20.08
C ARG A 125 -45.11 -65.58 20.97
N PRO A 126 -46.29 -66.03 20.49
CA PRO A 126 -47.12 -66.98 21.24
C PRO A 126 -46.41 -68.31 21.46
#